data_AF-A0A3D9I3E6-F1
#
_entry.id   AF-A0A3D9I3E6-F1
#
_cell.length_a   1.000
_cell.length_b   1.000
_cell.length_c   1.000
_cell.angle_alpha   90.00
_cell.angle_beta   90.00
_cell.angle_gamma   90.00
#
_symmetry.space_group_name_H-M   'P 1'
#
loop_
_entity.id
_entity.type
_entity.pdbx_description
1 polymer ?
#
loop_
_entity_poly.entity_id
_entity_poly.type
_entity_poly.pdbx_seq_one_letter_code
_entity_poly.pdbx_strand_id
1 'polypeptide(L)'
;MYYSYPITYVVYPGGYSAAYGPRQQALAGSPPDYSLLRRNRGYGYDYRNGYVSADERRARLQDQGPNPFVLDIDEATEDNQTFRTAIWTGEHLQVTLMSIPVGSDIGLEVHPKTDQFIRVEEGQGLVQMGKSPEQLDYTANVDDGYAIMVPAGTWHNVTNTGGKPLKVYSIYAPPEHPRGTVHLTKADAMASE
;
A
#
# COMPACT_ATOMS: atom_id res chain seq x y z
N MET A 1 -27.26 -18.01 9.40
CA MET A 1 -26.58 -19.02 10.25
C MET A 1 -25.41 -18.33 10.93
N TYR A 2 -25.49 -18.11 12.24
CA TYR A 2 -24.39 -17.56 13.03
C TYR A 2 -23.52 -18.72 13.52
N TYR A 3 -22.23 -18.72 13.19
CA TYR A 3 -21.27 -19.62 13.84
C TYR A 3 -20.65 -18.90 15.03
N SER A 4 -21.08 -19.29 16.23
CA SER A 4 -20.43 -18.93 17.48
C SER A 4 -19.35 -19.98 17.77
N TYR A 5 -18.10 -19.57 17.84
CA TYR A 5 -17.02 -20.43 18.31
C TYR A 5 -16.80 -20.18 19.81
N PRO A 6 -16.83 -21.21 20.67
CA PRO A 6 -16.48 -21.04 22.07
C PRO A 6 -14.96 -20.81 22.19
N ILE A 7 -14.55 -19.65 22.69
CA ILE A 7 -13.17 -19.40 23.11
C ILE A 7 -13.00 -20.05 24.49
N THR A 8 -12.31 -21.19 24.55
CA THR A 8 -11.80 -21.74 25.80
C THR A 8 -10.41 -21.15 26.07
N TYR A 9 -10.30 -20.32 27.10
CA TYR A 9 -9.02 -19.86 27.60
C TYR A 9 -8.35 -20.98 28.39
N VAL A 10 -7.17 -21.40 27.95
CA VAL A 10 -6.26 -22.21 28.75
C VAL A 10 -5.07 -21.32 29.11
N VAL A 11 -5.00 -20.92 30.38
CA VAL A 11 -3.85 -20.22 30.94
C VAL A 11 -2.95 -21.27 31.58
N TYR A 12 -1.71 -21.40 31.09
CA TYR A 12 -0.63 -22.04 31.84
C TYR A 12 0.67 -21.24 31.75
N PRO A 13 1.47 -21.25 32.82
CA PRO A 13 2.59 -20.34 33.02
C PRO A 13 3.87 -20.86 32.33
N GLY A 14 4.48 -20.01 31.50
CA GLY A 14 5.87 -20.15 31.04
C GLY A 14 6.11 -21.13 29.88
N GLY A 15 6.79 -20.63 28.84
CA GLY A 15 7.51 -21.45 27.85
C GLY A 15 6.81 -21.62 26.50
N TYR A 16 7.49 -21.17 25.45
CA TYR A 16 7.11 -21.35 24.04
C TYR A 16 7.03 -22.83 23.62
N SER A 17 5.97 -23.21 22.90
CA SER A 17 6.03 -24.22 21.82
C SER A 17 4.74 -24.19 20.98
N ALA A 18 4.88 -24.15 19.65
CA ALA A 18 3.79 -24.20 18.70
C ALA A 18 3.43 -25.67 18.37
N ALA A 19 2.15 -26.02 18.41
CA ALA A 19 1.64 -27.33 17.99
C ALA A 19 0.92 -27.24 16.64
N TYR A 20 1.37 -28.06 15.69
CA TYR A 20 0.86 -28.21 14.33
C TYR A 20 -0.46 -28.99 14.28
N GLY A 21 -1.43 -28.51 13.49
CA GLY A 21 -2.60 -29.28 13.01
C GLY A 21 -2.38 -29.90 11.62
N PRO A 22 -3.19 -30.88 11.19
CA PRO A 22 -2.83 -31.84 10.14
C PRO A 22 -2.78 -31.28 8.71
N ARG A 23 -1.73 -31.71 7.99
CA ARG A 23 -1.36 -31.39 6.60
C ARG A 23 -2.42 -31.84 5.57
N GLN A 24 -2.81 -30.93 4.68
CA GLN A 24 -3.23 -31.28 3.30
C GLN A 24 -1.99 -31.25 2.40
N GLN A 25 -1.82 -32.29 1.57
CA GLN A 25 -0.72 -32.43 0.62
C GLN A 25 -0.95 -31.48 -0.56
N ALA A 26 -0.01 -30.56 -0.77
CA ALA A 26 0.13 -29.78 -2.01
C ALA A 26 1.51 -30.03 -2.60
N LEU A 27 1.53 -30.08 -3.93
CA LEU A 27 2.59 -30.55 -4.82
C LEU A 27 3.90 -29.76 -4.66
N ALA A 28 5.01 -30.48 -4.88
CA ALA A 28 6.37 -30.03 -4.67
C ALA A 28 6.76 -28.83 -5.56
N GLY A 29 6.87 -27.66 -4.93
CA GLY A 29 7.76 -26.57 -5.32
C GLY A 29 8.52 -26.14 -4.06
N SER A 30 9.85 -26.01 -4.13
CA SER A 30 10.64 -25.54 -2.99
C SER A 30 10.11 -24.18 -2.52
N PRO A 31 9.84 -23.98 -1.22
CA PRO A 31 9.48 -22.66 -0.72
C PRO A 31 10.64 -21.69 -1.00
N PRO A 32 10.38 -20.43 -1.40
CA PRO A 32 11.43 -19.45 -1.54
C PRO A 32 12.16 -19.27 -0.21
N ASP A 33 13.49 -19.20 -0.28
CA ASP A 33 14.34 -19.02 0.89
C ASP A 33 14.23 -17.57 1.39
N TYR A 34 13.46 -17.37 2.45
CA TYR A 34 13.31 -16.08 3.15
C TYR A 34 14.42 -15.83 4.20
N SER A 35 15.54 -16.56 4.15
CA SER A 35 16.65 -16.38 5.10
C SER A 35 17.30 -15.00 5.06
N LEU A 36 17.08 -14.21 4.00
CA LEU A 36 17.62 -12.86 3.86
C LEU A 36 16.80 -11.74 4.54
N LEU A 37 15.58 -12.00 5.04
CA LEU A 37 14.73 -10.99 5.71
C LEU A 37 14.70 -11.12 7.24
N ARG A 38 15.59 -11.93 7.84
CA ARG A 38 15.68 -12.07 9.29
C ARG A 38 16.92 -11.39 9.85
N ARG A 39 16.84 -10.07 10.05
CA ARG A 39 17.52 -9.32 11.13
C ARG A 39 17.11 -7.84 11.08
N ASN A 40 16.16 -7.42 11.91
CA ASN A 40 16.42 -6.34 12.88
C ASN A 40 15.25 -6.17 13.85
N ARG A 41 15.45 -6.66 15.09
CA ARG A 41 14.81 -6.06 16.28
C ARG A 41 15.90 -5.23 16.93
N GLY A 42 15.74 -3.92 16.92
CA GLY A 42 16.61 -3.00 17.63
C GLY A 42 16.38 -1.58 17.17
N TYR A 43 15.73 -0.78 18.02
CA TYR A 43 15.77 0.67 17.94
C TYR A 43 17.24 1.12 17.91
N GLY A 44 17.67 1.63 16.76
CA GLY A 44 19.00 2.15 16.54
C GLY A 44 19.05 2.75 15.14
N TYR A 45 19.07 4.08 15.07
CA TYR A 45 19.44 4.81 13.86
C TYR A 45 20.88 4.45 13.51
N ASP A 46 21.08 3.39 12.72
CA ASP A 46 22.37 3.06 12.13
C ASP A 46 22.45 3.81 10.80
N TYR A 47 23.00 5.03 10.86
CA TYR A 47 23.48 5.80 9.70
C TYR A 47 24.66 5.04 9.07
N ARG A 48 24.37 3.94 8.39
CA ARG A 48 25.32 3.21 7.56
C ARG A 48 24.89 3.31 6.11
N ASN A 49 25.39 4.37 5.48
CA ASN A 49 25.70 4.53 4.05
C ASN A 49 25.39 3.26 3.20
N GLY A 50 24.12 3.03 2.91
CA GLY A 50 23.60 1.78 2.36
C GLY A 50 23.11 2.00 0.95
N TYR A 51 23.96 1.72 -0.04
CA TYR A 51 23.48 1.57 -1.40
C TYR A 51 22.59 0.33 -1.44
N VAL A 52 21.27 0.53 -1.33
CA VAL A 52 20.28 -0.51 -1.66
C VAL A 52 20.61 -1.00 -3.06
N SER A 53 20.75 -2.30 -3.27
CA SER A 53 21.09 -2.81 -4.60
C SER A 53 19.96 -2.47 -5.58
N ALA A 54 20.29 -2.29 -6.86
CA ALA A 54 19.27 -2.06 -7.88
C ALA A 54 18.25 -3.20 -7.95
N ASP A 55 18.68 -4.42 -7.61
CA ASP A 55 17.82 -5.60 -7.56
C ASP A 55 16.86 -5.57 -6.37
N GLU A 56 17.31 -5.12 -5.19
CA GLU A 56 16.42 -4.91 -4.03
C GLU A 56 15.38 -3.81 -4.30
N ARG A 57 15.76 -2.69 -4.93
CA ARG A 57 14.79 -1.66 -5.34
C ARG A 57 13.77 -2.20 -6.35
N ARG A 58 14.22 -2.99 -7.34
CA ARG A 58 13.34 -3.62 -8.32
C ARG A 58 12.36 -4.60 -7.68
N ALA A 59 12.82 -5.39 -6.73
CA ALA A 59 11.97 -6.34 -6.01
C ALA A 59 10.85 -5.63 -5.23
N ARG A 60 11.16 -4.48 -4.62
CA ARG A 60 10.17 -3.64 -3.90
C ARG A 60 9.11 -3.01 -4.80
N LEU A 61 9.45 -2.72 -6.05
CA LEU A 61 8.59 -2.03 -7.02
C LEU A 61 7.90 -2.98 -8.02
N GLN A 62 7.99 -4.29 -7.80
CA GLN A 62 7.28 -5.30 -8.58
C GLN A 62 6.05 -5.79 -7.80
N ASP A 63 4.95 -6.08 -8.50
CA ASP A 63 3.75 -6.65 -7.87
C ASP A 63 4.01 -8.08 -7.36
N GLN A 64 4.12 -8.22 -6.03
CA GLN A 64 4.40 -9.49 -5.36
C GLN A 64 3.13 -10.29 -5.01
N GLY A 65 1.94 -9.76 -5.30
CA GLY A 65 0.70 -10.43 -4.94
C GLY A 65 0.48 -11.73 -5.73
N PRO A 66 -0.39 -12.63 -5.25
CA PRO A 66 -1.02 -12.65 -3.92
C PRO A 66 -0.13 -13.32 -2.86
N ASN A 67 1.20 -13.32 -3.05
CA ASN A 67 2.11 -14.05 -2.16
C ASN A 67 2.26 -13.35 -0.80
N PRO A 68 2.64 -14.09 0.26
CA PRO A 68 3.12 -13.48 1.50
C PRO A 68 4.31 -12.56 1.20
N PHE A 69 4.19 -11.29 1.60
CA PHE A 69 5.17 -10.26 1.29
C PHE A 69 5.34 -9.31 2.48
N VAL A 70 6.60 -8.98 2.76
CA VAL A 70 6.99 -8.02 3.80
C VAL A 70 7.98 -7.07 3.15
N LEU A 71 7.72 -5.77 3.30
CA LEU A 71 8.59 -4.70 2.84
C LEU A 71 8.56 -3.54 3.84
N ASP A 72 9.57 -2.69 3.75
CA ASP A 72 9.47 -1.34 4.29
C ASP A 72 8.65 -0.49 3.31
N ILE A 73 7.42 -0.14 3.72
CA ILE A 73 6.51 0.59 2.84
C ILE A 73 6.88 2.07 2.75
N ASP A 74 7.50 2.62 3.79
CA ASP A 74 7.94 4.01 3.83
C ASP A 74 9.05 4.21 2.78
N GLU A 75 10.13 3.44 2.90
CA GLU A 75 11.24 3.47 1.94
C GLU A 75 10.75 3.17 0.50
N ALA A 76 9.86 2.20 0.31
CA ALA A 76 9.36 1.87 -1.03
C ALA A 76 8.54 3.01 -1.64
N THR A 77 7.73 3.68 -0.83
CA THR A 77 6.88 4.81 -1.27
C THR A 77 7.73 6.02 -1.66
N GLU A 78 8.73 6.36 -0.85
CA GLU A 78 9.67 7.45 -1.12
C GLU A 78 10.53 7.17 -2.36
N ASP A 79 11.02 5.94 -2.51
CA ASP A 79 11.85 5.51 -3.65
C ASP A 79 11.08 5.48 -4.99
N ASN A 80 9.76 5.30 -4.97
CA ASN A 80 8.96 5.21 -6.19
C ASN A 80 8.98 6.54 -6.96
N GLN A 81 9.31 6.49 -8.25
CA GLN A 81 9.36 7.68 -9.12
C GLN A 81 8.24 7.71 -10.17
N THR A 82 7.45 6.65 -10.29
CA THR A 82 6.36 6.58 -11.26
C THR A 82 5.12 7.28 -10.72
N PHE A 83 4.21 7.65 -11.61
CA PHE A 83 2.91 8.16 -11.19
C PHE A 83 2.10 7.09 -10.44
N ARG A 84 2.12 5.84 -10.89
CA ARG A 84 1.48 4.71 -10.20
C ARG A 84 2.26 3.41 -10.42
N THR A 85 2.51 2.66 -9.35
CA THR A 85 3.07 1.30 -9.40
C THR A 85 2.27 0.40 -8.48
N ALA A 86 1.65 -0.66 -9.01
CA ALA A 86 1.10 -1.74 -8.18
C ALA A 86 2.24 -2.60 -7.63
N ILE A 87 2.32 -2.73 -6.31
CA ILE A 87 3.36 -3.52 -5.62
C ILE A 87 2.81 -4.77 -4.96
N TRP A 88 1.49 -4.85 -4.76
CA TRP A 88 0.84 -6.06 -4.29
C TRP A 88 -0.64 -6.07 -4.68
N THR A 89 -1.05 -7.02 -5.51
CA THR A 89 -2.46 -7.23 -5.85
C THR A 89 -2.95 -8.59 -5.34
N GLY A 90 -3.92 -8.59 -4.43
CA GLY A 90 -4.58 -9.78 -3.91
C GLY A 90 -5.97 -10.01 -4.50
N GLU A 91 -6.76 -10.86 -3.87
CA GLU A 91 -8.18 -11.04 -4.19
C GLU A 91 -9.06 -9.95 -3.56
N HIS A 92 -8.66 -9.43 -2.40
CA HIS A 92 -9.50 -8.54 -1.57
C HIS A 92 -8.93 -7.15 -1.37
N LEU A 93 -7.66 -6.93 -1.68
CA LEU A 93 -7.06 -5.60 -1.66
C LEU A 93 -5.92 -5.48 -2.66
N GLN A 94 -5.59 -4.25 -3.02
CA GLN A 94 -4.44 -3.89 -3.83
C GLN A 94 -3.67 -2.74 -3.18
N VAL A 95 -2.35 -2.79 -3.23
CA VAL A 95 -1.45 -1.74 -2.77
C VAL A 95 -0.72 -1.14 -3.97
N THR A 96 -0.81 0.19 -4.12
CA THR A 96 -0.08 0.96 -5.13
C THR A 96 0.77 2.04 -4.48
N LEU A 97 1.85 2.43 -5.16
CA LEU A 97 2.70 3.55 -4.82
C LEU A 97 2.50 4.65 -5.86
N MET A 98 2.57 5.91 -5.45
CA MET A 98 2.43 7.05 -6.36
C MET A 98 3.41 8.17 -5.99
N SER A 99 3.99 8.79 -7.02
CA SER A 99 4.80 9.99 -6.91
C SER A 99 4.14 11.09 -7.74
N ILE A 100 3.46 12.01 -7.06
CA ILE A 100 2.67 13.07 -7.71
C ILE A 100 3.56 14.32 -7.88
N PRO A 101 3.82 14.77 -9.12
CA PRO A 101 4.64 15.96 -9.37
C PRO A 101 4.10 17.23 -8.69
N VAL A 102 4.98 18.20 -8.45
CA VAL A 102 4.61 19.52 -7.91
C VAL A 102 3.54 20.17 -8.77
N GLY A 103 2.47 20.65 -8.12
CA GLY A 103 1.33 21.29 -8.80
C GLY A 103 0.43 20.35 -9.61
N SER A 104 0.70 19.05 -9.62
CA SER A 104 -0.19 18.03 -10.17
C SER A 104 -1.13 17.50 -9.10
N ASP A 105 -2.18 16.82 -9.54
CA ASP A 105 -3.05 16.00 -8.70
C ASP A 105 -3.07 14.54 -9.18
N ILE A 106 -3.69 13.67 -8.39
CA ILE A 106 -4.03 12.29 -8.78
C ILE A 106 -5.01 12.32 -9.96
N GLY A 107 -6.09 13.08 -9.82
CA GLY A 107 -7.21 13.08 -10.73
C GLY A 107 -8.51 12.98 -9.93
N LEU A 108 -9.56 13.63 -10.42
CA LEU A 108 -10.88 13.54 -9.79
C LEU A 108 -11.51 12.19 -10.15
N GLU A 109 -11.66 11.32 -9.16
CA GLU A 109 -12.08 9.93 -9.34
C GLU A 109 -13.23 9.56 -8.39
N VAL A 110 -13.91 8.46 -8.69
CA VAL A 110 -14.92 7.84 -7.81
C VAL A 110 -14.94 6.33 -8.04
N HIS A 111 -14.89 5.55 -6.96
CA HIS A 111 -14.99 4.09 -7.04
C HIS A 111 -16.29 3.62 -6.36
N PRO A 112 -17.34 3.20 -7.10
CA PRO A 112 -18.64 2.90 -6.52
C PRO A 112 -18.67 1.70 -5.56
N LYS A 113 -17.65 0.84 -5.59
CA LYS A 113 -17.61 -0.44 -4.86
C LYS A 113 -16.33 -0.65 -4.05
N THR A 114 -15.41 0.31 -4.10
CA THR A 114 -14.07 0.18 -3.55
C THR A 114 -13.87 1.27 -2.52
N ASP A 115 -13.61 0.87 -1.28
CA ASP A 115 -13.04 1.79 -0.30
C ASP A 115 -11.56 1.96 -0.62
N GLN A 116 -11.04 3.17 -0.44
CA GLN A 116 -9.65 3.48 -0.64
C GLN A 116 -9.05 4.14 0.60
N PHE A 117 -7.88 3.66 0.98
CA PHE A 117 -7.03 4.25 2.00
C PHE A 117 -5.80 4.82 1.32
N ILE A 118 -5.46 6.09 1.57
CA ILE A 118 -4.25 6.72 1.06
C ILE A 118 -3.44 7.20 2.25
N ARG A 119 -2.13 6.94 2.27
CA ARG A 119 -1.22 7.51 3.27
C ARG A 119 -0.15 8.35 2.59
N VAL A 120 0.11 9.52 3.17
CA VAL A 120 1.20 10.40 2.77
C VAL A 120 2.44 10.03 3.58
N GLU A 121 3.52 9.69 2.89
CA GLU A 121 4.85 9.45 3.51
C GLU A 121 5.81 10.63 3.25
N GLU A 122 5.63 11.38 2.16
CA GLU A 122 6.45 12.57 1.92
C GLU A 122 5.68 13.65 1.15
N GLY A 123 5.83 14.91 1.55
CA GLY A 123 5.32 16.07 0.81
C GLY A 123 4.10 16.69 1.47
N GLN A 124 3.41 17.56 0.73
CA GLN A 124 2.26 18.32 1.21
C GLN A 124 1.18 18.31 0.13
N GLY A 125 -0.06 18.13 0.54
CA GLY A 125 -1.18 18.07 -0.37
C GLY A 125 -2.46 18.68 0.20
N LEU A 126 -3.44 18.77 -0.69
CA LEU A 126 -4.82 19.14 -0.39
C LEU A 126 -5.71 17.99 -0.84
N VAL A 127 -6.46 17.39 0.08
CA VAL A 127 -7.50 16.44 -0.25
C VAL A 127 -8.83 17.17 -0.39
N GLN A 128 -9.60 16.81 -1.40
CA GLN A 128 -10.97 17.27 -1.61
C GLN A 128 -11.86 16.05 -1.80
N MET A 129 -12.99 15.99 -1.09
CA MET A 129 -13.95 14.87 -1.17
C MET A 129 -15.39 15.38 -1.15
N GLY A 130 -16.30 14.62 -1.75
CA GLY A 130 -17.72 14.95 -1.71
C GLY A 130 -18.64 13.98 -2.45
N LYS A 131 -19.92 14.36 -2.54
CA LYS A 131 -20.99 13.50 -3.07
C LYS A 131 -21.09 13.53 -4.60
N SER A 132 -20.57 14.57 -5.25
CA SER A 132 -20.56 14.74 -6.71
C SER A 132 -19.29 15.48 -7.12
N PRO A 133 -18.91 15.44 -8.42
CA PRO A 133 -17.71 16.13 -8.89
C PRO A 133 -17.82 17.66 -8.77
N GLU A 134 -19.04 18.20 -8.75
CA GLU A 134 -19.32 19.63 -8.57
C GLU A 134 -19.47 20.04 -7.09
N GLN A 135 -19.51 19.07 -6.17
CA GLN A 135 -19.77 19.31 -4.75
C GLN A 135 -18.75 18.57 -3.86
N LEU A 136 -17.51 19.06 -3.86
CA LEU A 136 -16.41 18.60 -2.99
C LEU A 136 -16.38 19.43 -1.70
N ASP A 137 -17.30 19.14 -0.78
CA ASP A 137 -17.55 19.91 0.45
C ASP A 137 -16.59 19.58 1.61
N TYR A 138 -15.87 18.47 1.55
CA TYR A 138 -14.78 18.16 2.45
C TYR A 138 -13.45 18.60 1.84
N THR A 139 -12.65 19.36 2.59
CA THR A 139 -11.32 19.80 2.17
C THR A 139 -10.38 19.80 3.38
N ALA A 140 -9.21 19.21 3.23
CA ALA A 140 -8.19 19.19 4.29
C ALA A 140 -6.78 19.26 3.71
N ASN A 141 -5.88 19.97 4.40
CA ASN A 141 -4.45 19.86 4.12
C ASN A 141 -3.93 18.55 4.71
N VAL A 142 -3.00 17.92 4.01
CA VAL A 142 -2.34 16.68 4.42
C VAL A 142 -0.83 16.82 4.22
N ASP A 143 -0.06 16.21 5.10
CA ASP A 143 1.39 16.09 4.99
C ASP A 143 1.85 14.73 5.55
N ASP A 144 3.15 14.56 5.75
CA ASP A 144 3.77 13.32 6.23
C ASP A 144 3.03 12.71 7.46
N GLY A 145 2.72 11.42 7.38
CA GLY A 145 2.03 10.65 8.41
C GLY A 145 0.50 10.76 8.37
N TYR A 146 -0.07 11.57 7.49
CA TYR A 146 -1.53 11.67 7.35
C TYR A 146 -2.11 10.49 6.57
N ALA A 147 -3.27 10.02 7.03
CA ALA A 147 -4.09 9.04 6.34
C ALA A 147 -5.38 9.68 5.83
N ILE A 148 -5.82 9.25 4.65
CA ILE A 148 -7.03 9.67 3.97
C ILE A 148 -7.90 8.43 3.77
N MET A 149 -9.10 8.46 4.35
CA MET A 149 -10.09 7.41 4.18
C MET A 149 -11.13 7.90 3.17
N VAL A 150 -11.23 7.20 2.04
CA VAL A 150 -12.16 7.49 0.96
C VAL A 150 -13.18 6.35 0.88
N PRO A 151 -14.42 6.56 1.38
CA PRO A 151 -15.47 5.56 1.27
C PRO A 151 -15.93 5.36 -0.18
N ALA A 152 -16.33 4.15 -0.53
CA ALA A 152 -16.91 3.81 -1.83
C ALA A 152 -18.03 4.78 -2.23
N GLY A 153 -17.98 5.23 -3.49
CA GLY A 153 -18.92 6.20 -4.05
C GLY A 153 -18.63 7.67 -3.69
N THR A 154 -17.54 7.96 -2.99
CA THR A 154 -17.11 9.33 -2.70
C THR A 154 -16.24 9.86 -3.84
N TRP A 155 -16.64 10.99 -4.42
CA TRP A 155 -15.78 11.72 -5.35
C TRP A 155 -14.61 12.31 -4.59
N HIS A 156 -13.39 12.14 -5.08
CA HIS A 156 -12.20 12.57 -4.37
C HIS A 156 -11.06 12.96 -5.31
N ASN A 157 -10.20 13.84 -4.84
CA ASN A 157 -8.93 14.19 -5.49
C ASN A 157 -7.89 14.54 -4.43
N VAL A 158 -6.61 14.32 -4.74
CA VAL A 158 -5.47 14.74 -3.93
C VAL A 158 -4.52 15.54 -4.80
N THR A 159 -4.35 16.81 -4.46
CA THR A 159 -3.48 17.74 -5.18
C THR A 159 -2.20 17.97 -4.41
N ASN A 160 -1.04 17.85 -5.08
CA ASN A 160 0.24 18.24 -4.50
C ASN A 160 0.35 19.77 -4.47
N THR A 161 0.33 20.33 -3.26
CA THR A 161 0.43 21.77 -3.00
C THR A 161 1.80 22.18 -2.48
N GLY A 162 2.71 21.22 -2.30
CA GLY A 162 4.06 21.44 -1.79
C GLY A 162 5.10 21.79 -2.87
N GLY A 163 6.35 21.94 -2.42
CA GLY A 163 7.50 22.26 -3.28
C GLY A 163 8.32 21.06 -3.78
N LYS A 164 7.90 19.83 -3.45
CA LYS A 164 8.55 18.57 -3.86
C LYS A 164 7.49 17.53 -4.27
N PRO A 165 7.85 16.42 -4.94
CA PRO A 165 6.89 15.35 -5.22
C PRO A 165 6.17 14.88 -3.96
N LEU A 166 4.86 14.64 -4.08
CA LEU A 166 4.04 14.08 -3.01
C LEU A 166 4.08 12.56 -3.17
N LYS A 167 4.62 11.87 -2.16
CA LYS A 167 4.77 10.42 -2.09
C LYS A 167 3.65 9.85 -1.27
N VAL A 168 2.84 9.02 -1.90
CA VAL A 168 1.74 8.33 -1.25
C VAL A 168 1.74 6.86 -1.63
N TYR A 169 1.23 6.02 -0.73
CA TYR A 169 0.73 4.72 -1.11
C TYR A 169 -0.78 4.67 -0.93
N SER A 170 -1.43 3.86 -1.76
CA SER A 170 -2.87 3.64 -1.74
C SER A 170 -3.17 2.16 -1.51
N ILE A 171 -4.20 1.88 -0.73
CA ILE A 171 -4.78 0.56 -0.53
C ILE A 171 -6.24 0.61 -1.01
N TYR A 172 -6.55 -0.17 -2.03
CA TYR A 172 -7.90 -0.35 -2.56
C TYR A 172 -8.49 -1.64 -2.02
N ALA A 173 -9.75 -1.64 -1.61
CA ALA A 173 -10.47 -2.85 -1.19
C ALA A 173 -11.92 -2.85 -1.74
N PRO A 174 -12.24 -3.69 -2.76
CA PRO A 174 -11.38 -4.66 -3.47
C PRO A 174 -10.32 -4.01 -4.39
N PRO A 175 -9.45 -4.79 -5.07
CA PRO A 175 -8.52 -4.25 -6.06
C PRO A 175 -9.19 -3.41 -7.15
N GLU A 176 -8.55 -2.32 -7.57
CA GLU A 176 -9.08 -1.41 -8.59
C GLU A 176 -8.38 -1.59 -9.95
N HIS A 177 -7.04 -1.63 -9.96
CA HIS A 177 -6.26 -1.69 -11.19
C HIS A 177 -5.85 -3.13 -11.55
N PRO A 178 -5.50 -3.41 -12.82
CA PRO A 178 -4.87 -4.67 -13.20
C PRO A 178 -3.62 -5.00 -12.36
N ARG A 179 -3.36 -6.29 -12.14
CA ARG A 179 -2.13 -6.76 -11.50
C ARG A 179 -0.91 -6.27 -12.28
N GLY A 180 0.11 -5.78 -11.57
CA GLY A 180 1.35 -5.32 -12.19
C GLY A 180 1.25 -4.01 -12.96
N THR A 181 0.18 -3.23 -12.76
CA THR A 181 0.04 -1.89 -13.33
C THR A 181 1.23 -1.01 -12.98
N VAL A 182 1.82 -0.39 -14.00
CA VAL A 182 2.84 0.66 -13.88
C VAL A 182 2.51 1.78 -14.84
N HIS A 183 2.22 2.96 -14.31
CA HIS A 183 2.03 4.20 -15.06
C HIS A 183 3.19 5.11 -14.75
N LEU A 184 4.09 5.33 -15.73
CA LEU A 184 5.25 6.19 -15.53
C LEU A 184 4.82 7.63 -15.32
N THR A 185 3.82 8.07 -16.08
CA THR A 185 3.29 9.43 -16.03
C THR A 185 1.80 9.43 -15.72
N LYS A 186 1.30 10.61 -15.31
CA LYS A 186 -0.13 10.84 -15.16
C LYS A 186 -0.89 10.63 -16.47
N ALA A 187 -0.29 11.01 -17.60
CA ALA A 187 -0.92 10.84 -18.91
C ALA A 187 -1.15 9.35 -19.23
N ASP A 188 -0.20 8.48 -18.87
CA ASP A 188 -0.36 7.02 -19.03
C ASP A 188 -1.51 6.49 -18.18
N ALA A 189 -1.63 6.99 -16.94
CA ALA A 189 -2.73 6.61 -16.05
C ALA A 189 -4.08 7.03 -16.62
N MET A 190 -4.23 8.30 -17.03
CA MET A 190 -5.48 8.81 -17.59
C MET A 190 -5.87 8.16 -18.92
N ALA A 191 -4.93 7.56 -19.65
CA ALA A 191 -5.22 6.80 -20.86
C ALA A 191 -5.73 5.37 -20.58
N SER A 192 -5.66 4.91 -19.33
CA SER A 192 -5.99 3.55 -18.90
C SER A 192 -7.24 3.43 -18.01
N GLU A 193 -7.76 4.57 -17.53
CA GLU A 193 -9.04 4.69 -16.80
C GLU A 193 -10.21 4.84 -17.78
#